data_AF-A0A943ZW05-F1
#
_entry.id   AF-A0A943ZW05-F1
#
_cell.length_a   1.000
_cell.length_b   1.000
_cell.length_c   1.000
_cell.angle_alpha   90.00
_cell.angle_beta   90.00
_cell.angle_gamma   90.00
#
_symmetry.space_group_name_H-M   'P 1'
#
loop_
_entity.id
_entity.type
_entity.pdbx_description
1 polymer ?
#
loop_
_entity_poly.entity_id
_entity_poly.type
_entity_poly.pdbx_seq_one_letter_code
_entity_poly.pdbx_strand_id
1 'polypeptide(L)'
;METVLYGDLFIAGNSLVNITIFVFVGKFLRKHINLCKYSLVSIAISVLYLLAIYKNFILASVVSQLLIIIAGIFLFKPKNLWETVILYLIIGLFSFLSVTAINILIYYTGIKNGKIVIPVGILISNAVINFSAKNLHKTKNYYDVEIINNHKSILIKAFMDTGHSLIEPISKKPVLIVEYRALKELIPLKLRILFERENVYSAINEITENSYSNRLKIIPYSSLGNEKGILIGFEVDSIVVNGKSVEKPIVGIYKSVLCKNGLYNALLSPKHLGRQ
;
A
#
# COMPACT_ATOMS: atom_id res chain seq x y z
N MET A 1 7.12 -33.70 39.91
CA MET A 1 7.77 -33.84 38.58
C MET A 1 8.69 -32.65 38.42
N GLU A 2 10.00 -32.87 38.36
CA GLU A 2 10.94 -31.80 38.04
C GLU A 2 10.72 -31.38 36.59
N THR A 3 10.38 -30.12 36.37
CA THR A 3 10.33 -29.51 35.04
C THR A 3 11.76 -29.23 34.61
N VAL A 4 12.29 -30.06 33.70
CA VAL A 4 13.58 -29.83 33.05
C VAL A 4 13.38 -28.83 31.91
N LEU A 5 14.02 -27.67 32.00
CA LEU A 5 13.99 -26.64 30.96
C LEU A 5 15.20 -26.81 30.02
N TYR A 6 14.95 -27.18 28.77
CA TYR A 6 15.96 -27.23 27.73
C TYR A 6 16.22 -25.82 27.19
N GLY A 7 17.31 -25.20 27.63
CA GLY A 7 17.62 -23.79 27.32
C GLY A 7 17.79 -23.51 25.82
N ASP A 8 18.35 -24.46 25.07
CA ASP A 8 18.49 -24.42 23.61
C ASP A 8 17.14 -24.38 22.88
N LEU A 9 16.23 -25.30 23.23
CA LEU A 9 14.87 -25.35 22.69
C LEU A 9 14.06 -24.11 23.10
N PHE A 10 14.26 -23.63 24.32
CA PHE A 10 13.62 -22.44 24.84
C PHE A 10 14.05 -21.18 24.08
N ILE A 11 15.36 -21.00 23.85
CA ILE A 11 15.89 -19.87 23.07
C ILE A 11 15.39 -19.95 21.63
N ALA A 12 15.44 -21.13 21.00
CA ALA A 12 15.00 -21.32 19.63
C ALA A 12 13.51 -20.98 19.46
N GLY A 13 12.65 -21.50 20.34
CA GLY A 13 11.21 -21.26 20.31
C GLY A 13 10.86 -19.77 20.49
N ASN A 14 11.41 -19.13 21.53
CA ASN A 14 11.14 -17.71 21.79
C ASN A 14 11.70 -16.80 20.67
N SER A 15 12.87 -17.15 20.14
CA SER A 15 13.47 -16.38 19.04
C SER A 15 12.59 -16.45 17.79
N LEU A 16 12.02 -17.61 17.48
CA LEU A 16 11.16 -17.80 16.31
C LEU A 16 9.86 -16.98 16.41
N VAL A 17 9.25 -16.96 17.60
CA VAL A 17 8.06 -16.13 17.86
C VAL A 17 8.40 -14.65 17.70
N ASN A 18 9.50 -14.19 18.31
CA ASN A 18 9.94 -12.79 18.22
C ASN A 18 10.27 -12.36 16.78
N ILE A 19 10.94 -13.22 16.00
CA ILE A 19 11.21 -12.97 14.59
C ILE A 19 9.90 -12.82 13.81
N THR A 20 8.93 -13.71 14.05
CA THR A 20 7.61 -13.64 13.40
C THR A 20 6.94 -12.30 13.70
N ILE A 21 6.93 -11.88 14.98
CA ILE A 21 6.35 -10.62 15.42
C ILE A 21 7.01 -9.45 14.68
N PHE A 22 8.34 -9.39 14.62
CA PHE A 22 9.04 -8.30 13.93
C PHE A 22 8.81 -8.29 12.42
N VAL A 23 8.77 -9.46 11.76
CA VAL A 23 8.44 -9.55 10.33
C VAL A 23 7.01 -9.06 10.07
N PHE A 24 6.07 -9.47 10.92
CA PHE A 24 4.67 -9.06 10.82
C PHE A 24 4.50 -7.55 11.00
N VAL A 25 5.07 -7.01 12.07
CA VAL A 25 5.08 -5.58 12.37
C VAL A 25 5.76 -4.79 11.25
N GLY A 26 6.89 -5.26 10.73
CA GLY A 26 7.60 -4.62 9.63
C GLY A 26 6.76 -4.52 8.35
N LYS A 27 6.06 -5.61 8.00
CA LYS A 27 5.08 -5.61 6.89
C LYS A 27 3.93 -4.64 7.16
N PHE A 28 3.37 -4.67 8.36
CA PHE A 28 2.24 -3.81 8.74
C PHE A 28 2.59 -2.32 8.67
N LEU A 29 3.76 -1.95 9.18
CA LEU A 29 4.29 -0.57 9.15
C LEU A 29 4.91 -0.20 7.79
N ARG A 30 4.88 -1.10 6.80
CA ARG A 30 5.46 -0.92 5.45
C ARG A 30 6.93 -0.49 5.49
N LYS A 31 7.70 -1.09 6.39
CA LYS A 31 9.15 -0.89 6.53
C LYS A 31 9.90 -2.00 5.82
N HIS A 32 11.14 -1.72 5.40
CA HIS A 32 12.02 -2.74 4.86
C HIS A 32 12.32 -3.81 5.92
N ILE A 33 12.12 -5.07 5.56
CA ILE A 33 12.32 -6.22 6.42
C ILE A 33 13.80 -6.61 6.36
N ASN A 34 14.47 -6.59 7.51
CA ASN A 34 15.86 -7.05 7.63
C ASN A 34 15.90 -8.28 8.54
N LEU A 35 15.84 -9.47 7.94
CA LEU A 35 15.72 -10.72 8.68
C LEU A 35 16.94 -10.98 9.59
N CYS A 36 18.16 -10.71 9.13
CA CYS A 36 19.37 -10.87 9.95
C CYS A 36 19.32 -10.00 11.21
N LYS A 37 18.94 -8.73 11.08
CA LYS A 37 18.83 -7.82 12.22
C LYS A 37 17.76 -8.28 13.21
N TYR A 38 16.59 -8.72 12.72
CA TYR A 38 15.50 -9.20 13.57
C TYR A 38 15.87 -10.49 14.29
N SER A 39 16.58 -11.40 13.62
CA SER A 39 17.08 -12.64 14.23
C SER A 39 18.06 -12.37 15.36
N LEU A 40 19.05 -11.49 15.16
CA LEU A 40 20.03 -11.12 16.20
C LEU A 40 19.34 -10.57 17.46
N VAL A 41 18.43 -9.61 17.28
CA VAL A 41 17.69 -9.00 18.39
C VAL A 41 16.81 -10.03 19.10
N SER A 42 16.12 -10.89 18.36
CA SER A 42 15.23 -11.92 18.91
C SER A 42 15.97 -12.96 19.73
N ILE A 43 17.15 -13.38 19.27
CA ILE A 43 18.03 -14.31 19.99
C ILE A 43 18.53 -13.66 21.29
N ALA A 44 19.02 -12.41 21.22
CA ALA A 44 19.48 -11.69 22.40
C ALA A 44 18.41 -11.56 23.48
N ILE A 45 17.18 -11.19 23.10
CA ILE A 45 16.03 -11.12 24.02
C ILE A 45 15.73 -12.49 24.62
N SER A 46 15.77 -13.56 23.82
CA SER A 46 15.47 -14.91 24.29
C SER A 46 16.52 -15.44 25.27
N VAL A 47 17.79 -15.11 25.08
CA VAL A 47 18.87 -15.40 26.03
C VAL A 47 18.67 -14.64 27.34
N LEU A 48 18.38 -13.34 27.28
CA LEU A 48 18.08 -12.54 28.47
C LEU A 48 16.86 -13.08 29.23
N TYR A 49 15.84 -13.55 28.50
CA TYR A 49 14.65 -14.14 29.10
C TYR A 49 14.97 -15.45 29.83
N LEU A 50 15.78 -16.32 29.23
CA LEU A 50 16.23 -17.57 29.86
C LEU A 50 16.97 -17.29 31.18
N LEU A 51 17.87 -16.30 31.20
CA LEU A 51 18.61 -15.90 32.41
C LEU A 51 17.68 -15.36 33.50
N ALA A 52 16.64 -14.60 33.13
CA ALA A 52 15.71 -13.99 34.07
C ALA A 52 14.73 -15.01 34.69
N ILE A 53 14.32 -16.03 33.92
CA ILE A 53 13.37 -17.06 34.36
C ILE A 53 13.85 -17.79 35.62
N TYR A 54 15.15 -17.99 35.76
CA TYR A 54 15.73 -18.70 36.89
C TYR A 54 15.37 -18.08 38.24
N LYS A 55 15.14 -16.76 38.29
CA LYS A 55 14.82 -16.04 39.52
C LYS A 55 13.32 -15.99 39.81
N ASN A 56 12.51 -15.63 38.81
CA ASN A 56 11.05 -15.55 38.95
C ASN A 56 10.39 -15.56 37.56
N PHE A 57 9.60 -16.59 37.27
CA PHE A 57 8.95 -16.78 35.97
C PHE A 57 8.02 -15.63 35.56
N ILE A 58 7.19 -15.15 36.49
CA ILE A 58 6.19 -14.11 36.21
C ILE A 58 6.90 -12.79 35.90
N LEU A 59 7.85 -12.41 36.77
CA LEU A 59 8.61 -11.18 36.57
C LEU A 59 9.45 -11.24 35.28
N ALA A 60 10.08 -12.39 35.00
CA ALA A 60 10.85 -12.60 33.77
C ALA A 60 10.00 -12.45 32.51
N SER A 61 8.76 -12.96 32.53
CA SER A 61 7.81 -12.85 31.41
C SER A 61 7.39 -11.39 31.15
N VAL A 62 7.20 -10.60 32.21
CA VAL A 62 6.89 -9.17 32.09
C VAL A 62 8.09 -8.41 31.52
N VAL A 63 9.30 -8.69 32.04
CA VAL A 63 10.54 -8.05 31.58
C VAL A 63 10.84 -8.39 30.11
N SER A 64 10.68 -9.65 29.69
CA SER A 64 10.88 -10.04 28.29
C SER A 64 9.92 -9.30 27.36
N GLN A 65 8.67 -9.10 27.78
CA GLN A 65 7.68 -8.37 26.99
C GLN A 65 8.07 -6.90 26.81
N LEU A 66 8.53 -6.24 27.88
CA LEU A 66 9.03 -4.88 27.81
C LEU A 66 10.25 -4.76 26.89
N LEU A 67 11.17 -5.71 26.94
CA LEU A 67 12.36 -5.74 26.07
C LEU A 67 11.99 -5.84 24.58
N ILE A 68 10.99 -6.66 24.22
CA ILE A 68 10.53 -6.77 22.83
C ILE A 68 9.90 -5.46 22.36
N ILE A 69 9.12 -4.79 23.22
CA ILE A 69 8.52 -3.48 22.89
C ILE A 69 9.60 -2.43 22.67
N ILE A 70 10.57 -2.32 23.59
CA ILE A 70 11.70 -1.40 23.48
C ILE A 70 12.47 -1.67 22.18
N ALA A 71 12.78 -2.93 21.90
CA ALA A 71 13.44 -3.33 20.67
C ALA A 71 12.63 -2.95 19.42
N GLY A 72 11.31 -3.14 19.45
CA GLY A 72 10.40 -2.72 18.37
C GLY A 72 10.46 -1.22 18.10
N ILE A 73 10.45 -0.39 19.15
CA ILE A 73 10.56 1.07 19.01
C ILE A 73 11.87 1.45 18.31
N PHE A 74 13.00 0.90 18.75
CA PHE A 74 14.31 1.16 18.15
C PHE A 74 14.43 0.64 16.70
N LEU A 75 13.84 -0.52 16.41
CA LEU A 75 13.90 -1.16 15.09
C LEU A 75 13.07 -0.40 14.06
N PHE A 76 11.83 -0.01 14.40
CA PHE A 76 10.88 0.53 13.43
C PHE A 76 10.83 2.05 13.40
N LYS A 77 11.27 2.71 14.49
CA LYS A 77 11.22 4.17 14.66
C LYS A 77 9.82 4.71 14.30
N PRO A 78 8.80 4.38 15.11
CA PRO A 78 7.43 4.83 14.85
C PRO A 78 7.38 6.35 14.77
N LYS A 79 6.63 6.88 13.80
CA LYS A 79 6.57 8.33 13.55
C LYS A 79 5.66 9.05 14.55
N ASN A 80 4.58 8.38 14.97
CA ASN A 80 3.53 8.94 15.80
C ASN A 80 3.18 7.98 16.95
N LEU A 81 2.58 8.50 18.03
CA LEU A 81 2.14 7.71 19.19
C LEU A 81 1.18 6.56 18.81
N TRP A 82 0.35 6.75 17.78
CA TRP A 82 -0.53 5.71 17.26
C TRP A 82 0.22 4.49 16.70
N GLU A 83 1.34 4.69 16.01
CA GLU A 83 2.16 3.57 15.51
C GLU A 83 2.77 2.79 16.70
N THR A 84 3.16 3.48 17.77
CA THR A 84 3.66 2.88 19.02
C THR A 84 2.57 2.10 19.77
N VAL A 85 1.34 2.59 19.81
CA VAL A 85 0.20 1.88 20.42
C VAL A 85 -0.13 0.61 19.62
N ILE A 86 -0.12 0.69 18.29
CA ILE A 86 -0.36 -0.47 17.42
C ILE A 86 0.75 -1.53 17.60
N LEU A 87 2.01 -1.09 17.68
CA LEU A 87 3.15 -1.94 18.02
C LEU A 87 2.90 -2.70 19.34
N TYR A 88 2.49 -1.97 20.39
CA TYR A 88 2.18 -2.54 21.69
C TYR A 88 1.05 -3.57 21.62
N LEU A 89 -0.05 -3.27 20.92
CA LEU A 89 -1.18 -4.18 20.80
C LEU A 89 -0.82 -5.45 20.03
N ILE A 90 -0.07 -5.34 18.94
CA ILE A 90 0.34 -6.50 18.13
C ILE A 90 1.30 -7.40 18.92
N ILE A 91 2.34 -6.81 19.54
CA ILE A 91 3.33 -7.56 20.33
C ILE A 91 2.68 -8.17 21.58
N GLY A 92 1.82 -7.42 22.26
CA GLY A 92 1.04 -7.88 23.42
C GLY A 92 0.13 -9.07 23.12
N LEU A 93 -0.69 -8.94 22.07
CA LEU A 93 -1.63 -9.99 21.66
C LEU A 93 -0.91 -11.26 21.21
N PHE A 94 0.17 -11.14 20.43
CA PHE A 94 0.92 -12.31 19.96
C PHE A 94 1.59 -13.08 21.10
N SER A 95 2.20 -12.38 22.07
CA SER A 95 2.82 -13.02 23.24
C SER A 95 1.79 -13.70 24.15
N PHE A 96 0.60 -13.11 24.30
CA PHE A 96 -0.47 -13.72 25.09
C PHE A 96 -1.08 -14.95 24.41
N LEU A 97 -1.32 -14.87 23.09
CA LEU A 97 -1.88 -15.96 22.29
C LEU A 97 -0.92 -17.15 22.19
N SER A 98 0.40 -16.91 22.08
CA SER A 98 1.39 -17.98 21.99
C SER A 98 1.45 -18.81 23.28
N VAL A 99 1.51 -18.18 24.45
CA VAL A 99 1.48 -18.87 25.75
C VAL A 99 0.18 -19.64 25.95
N THR A 100 -0.95 -19.04 25.58
CA THR A 100 -2.27 -19.67 25.71
C THR A 100 -2.42 -20.88 24.78
N ALA A 101 -2.00 -20.76 23.52
CA ALA A 101 -2.07 -21.85 22.56
C ALA A 101 -1.17 -23.04 22.96
N ILE A 102 0.02 -22.76 23.50
CA ILE A 102 0.92 -23.80 24.02
C ILE A 102 0.27 -24.53 25.21
N ASN A 103 -0.32 -23.81 26.16
CA ASN A 103 -0.99 -24.41 27.31
C ASN A 103 -2.22 -25.25 26.90
N ILE A 104 -3.02 -24.78 25.96
CA ILE A 104 -4.16 -25.54 25.40
C ILE A 104 -3.66 -26.81 24.70
N LEU A 105 -2.60 -26.71 23.89
CA LEU A 105 -2.04 -27.86 23.18
C LEU A 105 -1.50 -28.92 24.14
N ILE A 106 -0.76 -28.50 25.18
CA ILE A 106 -0.26 -29.40 26.22
C ILE A 106 -1.42 -30.08 26.96
N TYR A 107 -2.48 -29.32 27.30
CA TYR A 107 -3.65 -29.84 27.99
C TYR A 107 -4.38 -30.92 27.17
N TYR A 108 -4.63 -30.68 25.88
CA TYR A 108 -5.40 -31.61 25.04
C TYR A 108 -4.58 -32.78 24.48
N THR A 109 -3.29 -32.59 24.23
CA THR A 109 -2.45 -33.65 23.62
C THR A 109 -1.70 -34.47 24.67
N GLY A 110 -1.51 -33.95 25.88
CA GLY A 110 -0.67 -34.57 26.92
C GLY A 110 0.83 -34.59 26.56
N ILE A 111 1.22 -34.03 25.41
CA ILE A 111 2.59 -34.08 24.90
C ILE A 111 3.38 -32.96 25.56
N LYS A 112 4.25 -33.34 26.51
CA LYS A 112 5.14 -32.41 27.24
C LYS A 112 6.33 -31.92 26.41
N ASN A 113 6.50 -32.40 25.18
CA ASN A 113 7.70 -32.17 24.36
C ASN A 113 7.50 -31.03 23.35
N GLY A 114 8.36 -30.00 23.44
CA GLY A 114 8.38 -28.83 22.54
C GLY A 114 8.62 -29.12 21.05
N LYS A 115 8.87 -30.38 20.66
CA LYS A 115 9.10 -30.80 19.27
C LYS A 115 7.89 -30.57 18.35
N ILE A 116 6.66 -30.58 18.87
CA ILE A 116 5.42 -30.33 18.10
C ILE A 116 5.02 -28.86 18.15
N VAL A 117 5.36 -28.16 19.23
CA VAL A 117 5.02 -26.75 19.43
C VAL A 117 5.69 -25.86 18.38
N ILE A 118 6.95 -26.13 18.04
CA ILE A 118 7.73 -25.37 17.06
C ILE A 118 7.11 -25.41 15.65
N PRO A 119 6.83 -26.59 15.03
CA PRO A 119 6.24 -26.64 13.70
C PRO A 119 4.81 -26.06 13.63
N VAL A 120 3.99 -26.23 14.69
CA VAL A 120 2.65 -25.61 14.76
C VAL A 120 2.76 -24.09 14.82
N GLY A 121 3.71 -23.56 15.61
CA GLY A 121 4.01 -22.13 15.65
C GLY A 121 4.41 -21.59 14.28
N ILE A 122 5.27 -22.28 13.54
CA ILE A 122 5.68 -21.91 12.18
C ILE A 122 4.48 -21.86 11.22
N LEU A 123 3.57 -22.84 11.29
CA LEU A 123 2.37 -22.89 10.44
C LEU A 123 1.41 -21.73 10.71
N ILE A 124 1.14 -21.42 11.98
CA ILE A 124 0.27 -20.30 12.37
C ILE A 124 0.91 -18.97 11.97
N SER A 125 2.21 -18.80 12.23
CA SER A 125 2.98 -17.62 11.79
C SER A 125 2.85 -17.38 10.29
N ASN A 126 3.03 -18.42 9.47
CA ASN A 126 2.89 -18.32 8.02
C ASN A 126 1.46 -17.98 7.58
N ALA A 127 0.45 -18.57 8.23
CA ALA A 127 -0.96 -18.26 7.94
C ALA A 127 -1.29 -16.80 8.22
N VAL A 128 -0.85 -16.27 9.37
CA VAL A 128 -1.09 -14.86 9.75
C VAL A 128 -0.34 -13.90 8.81
N ILE A 129 0.92 -14.21 8.47
CA ILE A 129 1.69 -13.40 7.51
C ILE A 129 0.98 -13.36 6.14
N ASN A 130 0.49 -14.49 5.65
CA ASN A 130 -0.17 -14.59 4.35
C ASN A 130 -1.55 -13.91 4.35
N PHE A 131 -2.30 -14.02 5.44
CA PHE A 131 -3.59 -13.35 5.60
C PHE A 131 -3.44 -11.82 5.65
N SER A 132 -2.46 -11.33 6.42
CA SER A 132 -2.19 -9.90 6.51
C SER A 132 -1.60 -9.32 5.23
N ALA A 133 -0.77 -10.07 4.51
CA ALA A 133 -0.32 -9.67 3.18
C ALA A 133 -1.50 -9.48 2.21
N LYS A 134 -2.47 -10.40 2.19
CA LYS A 134 -3.67 -10.27 1.34
C LYS A 134 -4.54 -9.06 1.69
N ASN A 135 -4.64 -8.71 2.98
CA ASN A 135 -5.50 -7.61 3.43
C ASN A 135 -4.84 -6.22 3.39
N LEU A 136 -3.50 -6.11 3.43
CA LEU A 136 -2.80 -4.82 3.36
C LEU A 136 -2.85 -4.17 1.96
N HIS A 137 -3.16 -4.94 0.92
CA HIS A 137 -3.26 -4.47 -0.47
C HIS A 137 -4.59 -3.79 -0.81
N LYS A 138 -5.54 -3.68 0.13
CA LYS A 138 -6.74 -2.84 -0.05
C LYS A 138 -6.42 -1.38 0.26
N THR A 139 -5.57 -0.76 -0.56
CA THR A 139 -5.54 0.70 -0.64
C THR A 139 -6.86 1.18 -1.24
N LYS A 140 -7.42 2.27 -0.72
CA LYS A 140 -8.49 2.98 -1.44
C LYS A 140 -7.93 3.35 -2.81
N ASN A 141 -8.38 2.65 -3.85
CA ASN A 141 -7.97 2.91 -5.22
C ASN A 141 -8.78 4.05 -5.84
N TYR A 142 -9.69 4.68 -5.09
CA TYR A 142 -10.49 5.81 -5.56
C TYR A 142 -9.98 7.09 -4.93
N TYR A 143 -9.80 8.10 -5.77
CA TYR A 143 -9.31 9.43 -5.41
C TYR A 143 -10.28 10.46 -5.95
N ASP A 144 -10.60 11.47 -5.14
CA ASP A 144 -11.30 12.64 -5.63
C ASP A 144 -10.26 13.57 -6.25
N VAL A 145 -10.48 13.92 -7.52
CA VAL A 145 -9.61 14.77 -8.32
C VAL A 145 -10.39 16.00 -8.72
N GLU A 146 -9.93 17.17 -8.29
CA GLU A 146 -10.45 18.44 -8.76
C GLU A 146 -9.65 18.87 -9.99
N ILE A 147 -10.32 19.11 -11.11
CA ILE A 147 -9.70 19.62 -12.34
C ILE A 147 -10.09 21.07 -12.51
N ILE A 148 -9.11 21.96 -12.69
CA ILE A 148 -9.31 23.41 -12.76
C ILE A 148 -8.84 23.91 -14.13
N ASN A 149 -9.72 24.63 -14.83
CA ASN A 149 -9.42 25.23 -16.12
C ASN A 149 -10.28 26.48 -16.37
N ASN A 150 -9.68 27.60 -16.78
CA ASN A 150 -10.37 28.85 -17.13
C ASN A 150 -11.36 29.30 -16.04
N HIS A 151 -10.94 29.32 -14.77
CA HIS A 151 -11.74 29.68 -13.59
C HIS A 151 -12.96 28.77 -13.31
N LYS A 152 -13.08 27.63 -14.00
CA LYS A 152 -14.05 26.59 -13.70
C LYS A 152 -13.33 25.42 -13.06
N SER A 153 -14.01 24.72 -12.16
CA SER A 153 -13.53 23.44 -11.62
C SER A 153 -14.60 22.37 -11.68
N ILE A 154 -14.18 21.11 -11.76
CA ILE A 154 -15.03 19.94 -11.57
C ILE A 154 -14.36 18.99 -10.60
N LEU A 155 -15.17 18.32 -9.79
CA LEU A 155 -14.72 17.24 -8.92
C LEU A 155 -15.12 15.89 -9.55
N ILE A 156 -14.13 15.04 -9.80
CA ILE A 156 -14.36 13.71 -10.38
C ILE A 156 -13.72 12.61 -9.53
N LYS A 157 -14.35 11.44 -9.52
CA LYS A 157 -13.78 10.25 -8.90
C LYS A 157 -12.89 9.52 -9.90
N ALA A 158 -11.61 9.39 -9.56
CA ALA A 158 -10.60 8.70 -10.34
C ALA A 158 -10.20 7.37 -9.69
N PHE A 159 -9.98 6.35 -10.51
CA PHE A 159 -9.36 5.10 -10.08
C PHE A 159 -7.85 5.17 -10.28
N MET A 160 -7.08 4.87 -9.24
CA MET A 160 -5.62 4.73 -9.30
C MET A 160 -5.29 3.38 -9.91
N ASP A 161 -4.99 3.41 -11.20
CA ASP A 161 -4.56 2.23 -11.93
C ASP A 161 -3.04 2.13 -11.87
N THR A 162 -2.53 1.14 -11.14
CA THR A 162 -1.10 0.90 -11.00
C THR A 162 -0.44 0.47 -12.32
N GLY A 163 -1.22 -0.07 -13.27
CA GLY A 163 -0.74 -0.39 -14.62
C GLY A 163 -0.72 0.83 -15.55
N HIS A 164 -1.35 1.93 -15.16
CA HIS A 164 -1.44 3.13 -15.98
C HIS A 164 -0.14 3.93 -15.96
N SER A 165 0.61 3.80 -17.07
CA SER A 165 1.91 4.43 -17.27
C SER A 165 1.95 5.40 -18.45
N LEU A 166 0.80 5.85 -18.93
CA LEU A 166 0.73 6.74 -20.10
C LEU A 166 1.40 8.09 -19.80
N ILE A 167 2.25 8.51 -20.72
CA ILE A 167 3.03 9.74 -20.64
C ILE A 167 2.80 10.53 -21.92
N GLU A 168 2.66 11.85 -21.80
CA GLU A 168 2.64 12.74 -22.95
C GLU A 168 4.06 12.84 -23.57
N PRO A 169 4.24 12.54 -24.87
CA PRO A 169 5.56 12.30 -25.46
C PRO A 169 6.49 13.52 -25.43
N ILE A 170 5.97 14.75 -25.47
CA ILE A 170 6.76 15.98 -25.58
C ILE A 170 7.18 16.49 -24.19
N SER A 171 6.21 16.77 -23.32
CA SER A 171 6.42 17.31 -21.97
C SER A 171 6.84 16.24 -20.94
N LYS A 172 6.76 14.95 -21.30
CA LYS A 172 7.02 13.80 -20.40
C LYS A 172 6.18 13.79 -19.13
N LYS A 173 5.07 14.53 -19.10
CA LYS A 173 4.13 14.55 -17.98
C LYS A 173 3.25 13.31 -17.99
N PRO A 174 2.88 12.77 -16.81
CA PRO A 174 1.87 11.71 -16.73
C PRO A 174 0.51 12.24 -17.21
N VAL A 175 -0.31 11.33 -17.72
CA VAL A 175 -1.62 11.67 -18.32
C VAL A 175 -2.73 11.21 -17.40
N LEU A 176 -3.60 12.13 -16.96
CA LEU A 176 -4.85 11.81 -16.29
C LEU A 176 -5.90 11.47 -17.36
N ILE A 177 -6.37 10.23 -17.44
CA ILE A 177 -7.42 9.88 -18.42
C ILE A 177 -8.78 10.21 -17.81
N VAL A 178 -9.63 10.95 -18.52
CA VAL A 178 -10.96 11.36 -18.05
C VAL A 178 -11.97 11.09 -19.15
N GLU A 179 -13.15 10.59 -18.78
CA GLU A 179 -14.25 10.43 -19.70
C GLU A 179 -14.73 11.79 -20.24
N TYR A 180 -14.96 11.87 -21.55
CA TYR A 180 -15.42 13.08 -22.22
C TYR A 180 -16.70 13.65 -21.58
N ARG A 181 -17.66 12.78 -21.21
CA ARG A 181 -18.91 13.20 -20.57
C ARG A 181 -18.70 13.97 -19.26
N ALA A 182 -17.68 13.62 -18.47
CA ALA A 182 -17.39 14.28 -17.20
C ALA A 182 -16.63 15.59 -17.41
N LEU A 183 -15.80 15.66 -18.46
CA LEU A 183 -14.93 16.80 -18.74
C LEU A 183 -15.57 17.86 -19.66
N LYS A 184 -16.69 17.54 -20.32
CA LYS A 184 -17.32 18.37 -21.36
C LYS A 184 -17.45 19.83 -20.93
N GLU A 185 -17.86 20.10 -19.68
CA GLU A 185 -18.09 21.47 -19.19
C GLU A 185 -16.83 22.34 -19.05
N LEU A 186 -15.67 21.72 -18.79
CA LEU A 186 -14.37 22.41 -18.68
C LEU A 186 -13.70 22.67 -20.03
N ILE A 187 -14.14 21.96 -21.07
CA ILE A 187 -13.58 22.08 -22.40
C ILE A 187 -14.32 23.20 -23.17
N PRO A 188 -13.59 24.10 -23.87
CA PRO A 188 -14.18 25.09 -24.77
C PRO A 188 -15.16 24.50 -25.79
N LEU A 189 -16.25 25.23 -26.09
CA LEU A 189 -17.33 24.75 -26.97
C LEU A 189 -16.81 24.28 -28.35
N LYS A 190 -15.86 25.02 -28.93
CA LYS A 190 -15.23 24.66 -30.21
C LYS A 190 -14.55 23.28 -30.17
N LEU A 191 -13.93 22.93 -29.04
CA LEU A 191 -13.26 21.64 -28.89
C LEU A 191 -14.26 20.50 -28.68
N ARG A 192 -15.41 20.75 -28.06
CA ARG A 192 -16.50 19.76 -27.88
C ARG A 192 -16.98 19.21 -29.22
N ILE A 193 -17.11 20.08 -30.22
CA ILE A 193 -17.54 19.71 -31.59
C ILE A 193 -16.59 18.67 -32.19
N LEU A 194 -15.28 18.76 -31.92
CA LEU A 194 -14.29 17.80 -32.41
C LEU A 194 -14.44 16.42 -31.79
N PHE A 195 -14.76 16.39 -30.49
CA PHE A 195 -14.94 15.14 -29.75
C PHE A 195 -16.24 14.43 -30.16
N GLU A 196 -17.26 15.21 -30.54
CA GLU A 196 -18.54 14.71 -31.04
C GLU A 196 -18.46 14.24 -32.50
N ARG A 197 -17.49 14.73 -33.29
CA ARG A 197 -17.19 14.18 -34.63
C ARG A 197 -16.44 12.84 -34.55
N GLU A 198 -16.74 11.92 -35.47
CA GLU A 198 -16.09 10.60 -35.53
C GLU A 198 -14.61 10.68 -35.91
N ASN A 199 -14.25 11.56 -36.85
CA ASN A 199 -12.90 11.65 -37.38
C ASN A 199 -12.08 12.80 -36.76
N VAL A 200 -11.36 12.48 -35.69
CA VAL A 200 -10.48 13.39 -34.95
C VAL A 200 -9.42 14.06 -35.85
N TYR A 201 -8.87 13.33 -36.83
CA TYR A 201 -7.78 13.82 -37.67
C TYR A 201 -8.18 15.00 -38.56
N SER A 202 -9.39 14.94 -39.14
CA SER A 202 -9.92 16.04 -39.96
C SER A 202 -10.14 17.33 -39.15
N ALA A 203 -10.45 17.18 -37.86
CA ALA A 203 -10.83 18.25 -36.98
C ALA A 203 -9.60 19.00 -36.42
N ILE A 204 -8.44 18.35 -36.31
CA ILE A 204 -7.20 18.95 -35.82
C ILE A 204 -6.71 20.09 -36.74
N ASN A 205 -6.85 19.92 -38.06
CA ASN A 205 -6.45 20.93 -39.04
C ASN A 205 -7.27 22.23 -38.95
N GLU A 206 -8.51 22.18 -38.46
CA GLU A 206 -9.35 23.38 -38.25
C GLU A 206 -8.98 24.16 -36.97
N ILE A 207 -8.29 23.54 -36.00
CA ILE A 207 -8.01 24.15 -34.69
C ILE A 207 -6.69 24.93 -34.68
N THR A 208 -5.79 24.62 -35.61
CA THR A 208 -4.47 25.26 -35.73
C THR A 208 -4.52 26.78 -35.86
N GLU A 209 -5.70 27.37 -36.16
CA GLU A 209 -5.92 28.81 -36.25
C GLU A 209 -6.35 29.50 -34.93
N ASN A 210 -6.43 28.81 -33.78
CA ASN A 210 -6.89 29.40 -32.51
C ASN A 210 -5.87 29.34 -31.36
N SER A 211 -6.04 30.24 -30.37
CA SER A 211 -5.22 30.40 -29.15
C SER A 211 -5.11 29.18 -28.23
N TYR A 212 -5.80 28.07 -28.53
CA TYR A 212 -5.80 26.83 -27.73
C TYR A 212 -4.93 25.71 -28.35
N SER A 213 -4.35 25.93 -29.53
CA SER A 213 -3.51 24.95 -30.24
C SER A 213 -2.39 24.40 -29.36
N ASN A 214 -1.74 25.25 -28.56
CA ASN A 214 -0.63 24.86 -27.68
C ASN A 214 -1.03 23.91 -26.53
N ARG A 215 -2.30 23.92 -26.13
CA ARG A 215 -2.83 23.10 -25.01
C ARG A 215 -3.30 21.73 -25.46
N LEU A 216 -3.58 21.53 -26.74
CA LEU A 216 -3.92 20.22 -27.29
C LEU A 216 -2.66 19.39 -27.51
N LYS A 217 -2.73 18.11 -27.14
CA LYS A 217 -1.64 17.14 -27.29
C LYS A 217 -2.15 15.89 -27.99
N ILE A 218 -1.32 15.28 -28.81
CA ILE A 218 -1.58 13.97 -29.40
C ILE A 218 -0.77 12.96 -28.60
N ILE A 219 -1.45 12.00 -27.98
CA ILE A 219 -0.85 11.05 -27.05
C ILE A 219 -1.00 9.65 -27.66
N PRO A 220 0.05 9.10 -28.28
CA PRO A 220 0.03 7.72 -28.73
C PRO A 220 -0.04 6.80 -27.51
N TYR A 221 -0.87 5.76 -27.60
CA TYR A 221 -0.98 4.74 -26.56
C TYR A 221 -1.13 3.35 -27.18
N SER A 222 -0.75 2.35 -26.40
CA SER A 222 -0.98 0.94 -26.74
C SER A 222 -1.75 0.28 -25.59
N SER A 223 -2.70 -0.57 -25.93
CA SER A 223 -3.53 -1.30 -24.98
C SER A 223 -3.86 -2.69 -25.51
N LEU A 224 -4.34 -3.58 -24.63
CA LEU A 224 -4.80 -4.90 -25.04
C LEU A 224 -5.96 -4.74 -26.05
N GLY A 225 -5.72 -5.13 -27.30
CA GLY A 225 -6.68 -4.99 -28.40
C GLY A 225 -6.54 -3.71 -29.25
N ASN A 226 -5.62 -2.80 -28.92
CA ASN A 226 -5.30 -1.64 -29.75
C ASN A 226 -3.81 -1.28 -29.64
N GLU A 227 -3.03 -1.73 -30.62
CA GLU A 227 -1.57 -1.54 -30.64
C GLU A 227 -1.14 -0.13 -31.05
N LYS A 228 -1.97 0.58 -31.83
CA LYS A 228 -1.68 1.90 -32.40
C LYS A 228 -2.79 2.90 -32.08
N GLY A 229 -3.10 3.07 -30.80
CA GLY A 229 -4.11 4.00 -30.32
C GLY A 229 -3.60 5.44 -30.27
N ILE A 230 -4.52 6.40 -30.47
CA ILE A 230 -4.26 7.82 -30.23
C ILE A 230 -5.33 8.38 -29.28
N LEU A 231 -4.87 9.11 -28.26
CA LEU A 231 -5.70 9.85 -27.33
C LEU A 231 -5.43 11.35 -27.49
N ILE A 232 -6.48 12.16 -27.47
CA ILE A 232 -6.32 13.61 -27.43
C ILE A 232 -6.11 14.02 -25.98
N GLY A 233 -4.99 14.69 -25.72
CA GLY A 233 -4.70 15.35 -24.46
C GLY A 233 -5.09 16.83 -24.50
N PHE A 234 -5.50 17.35 -23.35
CA PHE A 234 -5.72 18.76 -23.11
C PHE A 234 -4.97 19.18 -21.84
N GLU A 235 -4.05 20.13 -21.97
CA GLU A 235 -3.35 20.72 -20.83
C GLU A 235 -4.31 21.65 -20.09
N VAL A 236 -4.65 21.34 -18.83
CA VAL A 236 -5.49 22.18 -17.96
C VAL A 236 -4.62 23.10 -17.09
N ASP A 237 -5.22 24.01 -16.32
CA ASP A 237 -4.45 24.95 -15.51
C ASP A 237 -3.81 24.22 -14.32
N SER A 238 -4.60 23.43 -13.58
CA SER A 238 -4.12 22.58 -12.49
C SER A 238 -5.07 21.43 -12.19
N ILE A 239 -4.56 20.43 -11.45
CA ILE A 239 -5.40 19.43 -10.77
C ILE A 239 -5.03 19.37 -9.29
N VAL A 240 -6.00 19.10 -8.44
CA VAL A 240 -5.80 18.84 -7.01
C VAL A 240 -6.16 17.40 -6.70
N VAL A 241 -5.21 16.63 -6.17
CA VAL A 241 -5.40 15.23 -5.77
C VAL A 241 -4.99 15.07 -4.31
N ASN A 242 -5.94 14.70 -3.44
CA ASN A 242 -5.71 14.58 -2.00
C ASN A 242 -4.98 15.80 -1.39
N GLY A 243 -5.38 17.02 -1.78
CA GLY A 243 -4.79 18.27 -1.28
C GLY A 243 -3.42 18.64 -1.88
N LYS A 244 -2.88 17.85 -2.83
CA LYS A 244 -1.68 18.22 -3.59
C LYS A 244 -2.09 18.82 -4.93
N SER A 245 -1.63 20.05 -5.21
CA SER A 245 -1.78 20.69 -6.53
C SER A 245 -0.69 20.21 -7.49
N VAL A 246 -1.09 19.94 -8.73
CA VAL A 246 -0.18 19.70 -9.87
C VAL A 246 -0.52 20.73 -10.94
N GLU A 247 0.46 21.57 -11.27
CA GLU A 247 0.33 22.64 -12.26
C GLU A 247 0.51 22.13 -13.69
N LYS A 248 -0.30 22.67 -14.61
CA LYS A 248 -0.29 22.34 -16.05
C LYS A 248 -0.28 20.83 -16.36
N PRO A 249 -1.16 20.01 -15.75
CA PRO A 249 -1.20 18.57 -16.02
C PRO A 249 -1.87 18.28 -17.36
N ILE A 250 -1.58 17.12 -17.93
CA ILE A 250 -2.16 16.66 -19.19
C ILE A 250 -3.37 15.77 -18.90
N VAL A 251 -4.54 16.17 -19.40
CA VAL A 251 -5.78 15.38 -19.30
C VAL A 251 -6.08 14.70 -20.63
N GLY A 252 -6.00 13.38 -20.68
CA GLY A 252 -6.36 12.57 -21.83
C GLY A 252 -7.87 12.31 -21.89
N ILE A 253 -8.49 12.60 -23.02
CA ILE A 253 -9.96 12.61 -23.16
C ILE A 253 -10.43 11.29 -23.77
N TYR A 254 -11.08 10.46 -22.97
CA TYR A 254 -11.61 9.17 -23.39
C TYR A 254 -13.09 9.28 -23.79
N LYS A 255 -13.43 8.92 -25.04
CA LYS A 255 -14.79 9.10 -25.57
C LYS A 255 -15.83 8.11 -25.00
N SER A 256 -15.38 6.95 -24.52
CA SER A 256 -16.25 5.89 -24.02
C SER A 256 -16.32 5.89 -22.48
N VAL A 257 -16.97 4.88 -21.91
CA VAL A 257 -17.13 4.69 -20.47
C VAL A 257 -15.99 3.82 -19.95
N LEU A 258 -15.25 4.32 -18.96
CA LEU A 258 -14.19 3.60 -18.25
C LEU A 258 -14.75 2.58 -17.26
N CYS A 259 -15.88 2.90 -16.61
CA CYS A 259 -16.51 2.01 -15.64
C CYS A 259 -18.02 1.91 -15.85
N LYS A 260 -18.49 0.71 -16.26
CA LYS A 260 -19.91 0.47 -16.56
C LYS A 260 -20.85 0.73 -15.39
N ASN A 261 -20.38 0.53 -14.15
CA ASN A 261 -21.14 0.78 -12.93
C ASN A 261 -21.03 2.22 -12.40
N GLY A 262 -20.28 3.10 -13.10
CA GLY A 262 -20.14 4.51 -12.74
C GLY A 262 -19.36 4.80 -11.46
N LEU A 263 -18.61 3.84 -10.92
CA LEU A 263 -17.83 4.06 -9.68
C LEU A 263 -16.69 5.08 -9.85
N TYR A 264 -16.20 5.28 -11.06
CA TYR A 264 -15.18 6.25 -11.41
C TYR A 264 -15.32 6.69 -12.87
N ASN A 265 -14.82 7.89 -13.17
CA ASN A 265 -14.87 8.51 -14.50
C ASN A 265 -13.48 8.96 -14.98
N ALA A 266 -12.43 8.59 -14.24
CA ALA A 266 -11.05 8.89 -14.60
C ALA A 266 -10.07 7.80 -14.15
N LEU A 267 -8.93 7.71 -14.84
CA LEU A 267 -7.78 6.87 -14.46
C LEU A 267 -6.59 7.76 -14.08
N LEU A 268 -6.14 7.62 -12.85
CA LEU A 268 -5.01 8.33 -12.28
C LEU A 268 -3.78 7.42 -12.28
N SER A 269 -2.65 7.93 -12.76
CA SER A 269 -1.36 7.22 -12.69
C SER A 269 -0.67 7.47 -11.34
N PRO A 270 0.00 6.47 -10.72
CA PRO A 270 0.81 6.65 -9.50
C PRO A 270 1.85 7.78 -9.61
N LYS A 271 2.32 8.05 -10.83
CA LYS A 271 3.29 9.11 -11.14
C LYS A 271 2.79 10.51 -10.78
N HIS A 272 1.48 10.75 -10.77
CA HIS A 272 0.91 12.04 -10.34
C HIS A 272 1.13 12.32 -8.85
N LEU A 273 1.31 11.27 -8.03
CA LEU A 273 1.50 11.39 -6.59
C LEU A 273 2.95 11.23 -6.13
N GLY A 274 3.89 11.07 -7.07
CA GLY A 274 5.32 10.83 -6.78
C GLY A 274 5.61 9.46 -6.15
N ARG A 275 4.71 8.48 -6.31
CA ARG A 275 4.94 7.09 -5.87
C ARG A 275 5.67 6.34 -6.98
N GLN A 276 6.90 5.90 -6.70
CA GLN A 276 7.65 4.91 -7.49
C GLN A 276 7.39 3.51 -6.93
#